data_AF-A0A485JGZ7-F1
#
_entry.id   AF-A0A485JGZ7-F1
#
_cell.length_a   1.000
_cell.length_b   1.000
_cell.length_c   1.000
_cell.angle_alpha   90.00
_cell.angle_beta   90.00
_cell.angle_gamma   90.00
#
_symmetry.space_group_name_H-M   'P 1'
#
loop_
_entity.id
_entity.type
_entity.pdbx_description
1 polymer ?
#
loop_
_entity_poly.entity_id
_entity_poly.type
_entity_poly.pdbx_seq_one_letter_code
_entity_poly.pdbx_strand_id
1 'polypeptide(L)'
;MQDQITVGDRWSIRGFENSVGLSGNDGFYIKNTLAFPLPGMKANYYAGLDFGQVYQDASYGDESLMGAAVGIDGNIKSLEYNFSVSTPLKYPATLDIDRVNVNFNFSYQM
;
A
#
# COMPACT_ATOMS: atom_id res chain seq x y z
N MET A 1 4.50 -13.33 24.87
CA MET A 1 3.80 -12.47 23.89
C MET A 1 3.87 -13.22 22.58
N GLN A 2 2.75 -13.46 21.93
CA GLN A 2 2.71 -14.06 20.59
C GLN A 2 2.99 -12.92 19.60
N ASP A 3 3.89 -13.12 18.64
CA ASP A 3 4.11 -12.12 17.59
C ASP A 3 2.86 -12.07 16.69
N GLN A 4 2.31 -10.86 16.51
CA GLN A 4 1.16 -10.62 15.65
C GLN A 4 1.60 -10.02 14.32
N ILE A 5 0.95 -10.42 13.24
CA ILE A 5 1.09 -9.76 11.94
C ILE A 5 0.17 -8.55 11.91
N THR A 6 0.64 -7.45 11.30
CA THR A 6 -0.21 -6.29 10.98
C THR A 6 -0.25 -6.07 9.47
N VAL A 7 -1.45 -5.88 8.92
CA VAL A 7 -1.70 -5.67 7.49
C VAL A 7 -2.57 -4.44 7.31
N GLY A 8 -2.27 -3.61 6.31
CA GLY A 8 -2.93 -2.32 6.11
C GLY A 8 -2.30 -1.17 6.88
N ASP A 9 -0.99 -1.22 7.02
CA ASP A 9 -0.15 -0.11 7.44
C ASP A 9 0.50 0.57 6.21
N ARG A 10 1.34 1.59 6.44
CA ARG A 10 2.06 2.32 5.39
C ARG A 10 2.91 1.46 4.46
N TRP A 11 3.30 0.25 4.86
CA TRP A 11 4.28 -0.57 4.15
C TRP A 11 3.65 -1.76 3.39
N SER A 12 2.48 -2.23 3.83
CA SER A 12 1.78 -3.38 3.26
C SER A 12 0.81 -2.98 2.14
N ILE A 13 -0.44 -2.63 2.46
CA ILE A 13 -1.50 -2.38 1.48
C ILE A 13 -1.57 -0.89 1.15
N ARG A 14 -1.34 -0.51 -0.12
CA ARG A 14 -1.50 0.90 -0.54
C ARG A 14 -2.94 1.38 -0.37
N GLY A 15 -3.13 2.63 0.03
CA GLY A 15 -4.44 3.20 0.37
C GLY A 15 -4.78 3.15 1.86
N PHE A 16 -3.90 2.57 2.68
CA PHE A 16 -4.03 2.48 4.13
C PHE A 16 -2.87 3.17 4.87
N GLU A 17 -2.24 4.17 4.25
CA GLU A 17 -1.00 4.76 4.77
C GLU A 17 -1.16 5.48 6.12
N ASN A 18 -2.38 5.93 6.45
CA ASN A 18 -2.75 6.57 7.72
C ASN A 18 -3.55 5.64 8.66
N SER A 19 -3.69 4.37 8.28
CA SER A 19 -4.45 3.36 9.03
C SER A 19 -3.59 2.75 10.15
N VAL A 20 -4.24 2.35 11.25
CA VAL A 20 -3.64 1.48 12.28
C VAL A 20 -3.47 0.03 11.81
N GLY A 21 -4.10 -0.32 10.69
CA GLY A 21 -4.09 -1.66 10.10
C GLY A 21 -4.97 -2.65 10.85
N LEU A 22 -4.94 -3.89 10.39
CA LEU A 22 -5.53 -5.04 11.04
C LEU A 22 -4.43 -5.89 11.64
N SER A 23 -4.60 -6.34 12.88
CA SER A 23 -3.64 -7.19 13.56
C SER A 23 -4.25 -8.54 13.95
N GLY A 24 -3.47 -9.61 13.83
CA GLY A 24 -3.93 -10.95 14.17
C GLY A 24 -2.79 -11.93 14.35
N ASN A 25 -3.14 -13.17 14.71
CA ASN A 25 -2.15 -14.20 15.02
C ASN A 25 -1.48 -14.75 13.75
N ASP A 26 -2.22 -14.79 12.63
CA ASP A 26 -1.74 -15.24 11.33
C ASP A 26 -2.32 -14.36 10.21
N GLY A 27 -1.68 -14.37 9.04
CA GLY A 27 -2.14 -13.59 7.91
C GLY A 27 -1.16 -13.56 6.74
N PHE A 28 -1.57 -12.92 5.65
CA PHE A 28 -0.72 -12.66 4.50
C PHE A 28 -1.15 -11.39 3.77
N TYR A 29 -0.25 -10.87 2.95
CA TYR A 29 -0.60 -9.86 1.96
C TYR A 29 0.15 -10.10 0.65
N ILE A 30 -0.44 -9.60 -0.44
CA ILE A 30 0.15 -9.62 -1.77
C ILE A 30 0.03 -8.23 -2.38
N LYS A 31 1.12 -7.79 -3.02
CA LYS A 31 1.20 -6.50 -3.71
C LYS A 31 1.50 -6.72 -5.18
N ASN A 32 0.63 -6.25 -6.06
CA ASN A 32 0.85 -6.31 -7.50
C ASN A 32 1.06 -4.91 -8.04
N THR A 33 2.08 -4.71 -8.86
CA THR A 33 2.33 -3.43 -9.54
C THR A 33 2.62 -3.70 -11.00
N LEU A 34 1.85 -3.06 -11.87
CA LEU A 34 2.10 -3.00 -13.30
C LEU A 34 2.73 -1.65 -13.60
N ALA A 35 3.95 -1.67 -14.16
CA ALA A 35 4.68 -0.47 -14.53
C ALA A 35 4.82 -0.39 -16.06
N PHE A 36 4.62 0.81 -16.60
CA PHE A 36 4.70 1.13 -18.01
C PHE A 36 5.77 2.22 -18.21
N PRO A 37 6.87 1.90 -18.91
CA PRO A 37 7.94 2.86 -19.14
C PRO A 37 7.45 4.00 -20.04
N LEU A 38 7.87 5.22 -19.71
CA LEU A 38 7.61 6.42 -20.51
C LEU A 38 8.67 6.55 -21.62
N PRO A 39 8.29 6.50 -22.91
CA PRO A 39 9.25 6.61 -24.00
C PRO A 39 10.04 7.92 -23.94
N GLY A 40 11.37 7.82 -24.02
CA GLY A 40 12.26 8.99 -23.98
C GLY A 40 12.52 9.57 -22.59
N MET A 41 12.00 8.95 -21.53
CA MET A 41 12.20 9.38 -20.14
C MET A 41 12.69 8.21 -19.27
N LYS A 42 13.48 8.50 -18.23
CA LYS A 42 13.79 7.54 -17.16
C LYS A 42 12.67 7.60 -16.11
N ALA A 43 11.46 7.22 -16.53
CA ALA A 43 10.26 7.28 -15.71
C ALA A 43 9.27 6.19 -16.10
N ASN A 44 8.42 5.78 -15.17
CA ASN A 44 7.34 4.82 -15.37
C ASN A 44 6.04 5.38 -14.81
N TYR A 45 4.93 5.18 -15.53
CA TYR A 45 3.62 5.17 -14.88
C TYR A 45 3.36 3.79 -14.31
N TYR A 46 2.71 3.72 -13.16
CA TYR A 46 2.31 2.44 -12.59
C TYR A 46 0.88 2.44 -12.07
N ALA A 47 0.30 1.25 -12.06
CA ALA A 47 -0.95 0.93 -11.40
C ALA A 47 -0.71 -0.27 -10.47
N GLY A 48 -1.32 -0.23 -9.29
CA GLY A 48 -1.14 -1.23 -8.26
C GLY A 48 -2.45 -1.71 -7.68
N LEU A 49 -2.50 -2.99 -7.35
CA LEU A 49 -3.61 -3.63 -6.65
C LEU A 49 -3.06 -4.57 -5.58
N ASP A 50 -3.46 -4.32 -4.35
CA ASP A 50 -2.95 -4.99 -3.16
C ASP A 50 -4.11 -5.65 -2.41
N PHE A 51 -3.87 -6.84 -1.86
CA PHE A 51 -4.83 -7.58 -1.03
C PHE A 51 -4.14 -8.10 0.23
N GLY A 52 -4.84 -8.02 1.35
CA GLY A 52 -4.37 -8.49 2.64
C GLY A 52 -5.46 -9.24 3.40
N GLN A 53 -5.08 -10.29 4.12
CA GLN A 53 -5.95 -11.08 4.97
C GLN A 53 -5.27 -11.29 6.32
N VAL A 54 -6.03 -11.06 7.39
CA VAL A 54 -5.64 -11.36 8.76
C VAL A 54 -6.64 -12.37 9.31
N TYR A 55 -6.11 -13.38 10.00
CA TYR A 55 -6.86 -14.41 10.70
C TYR A 55 -6.80 -14.10 12.20
N GLN A 56 -7.96 -13.87 12.79
CA GLN A 56 -8.08 -13.64 14.23
C GLN A 56 -8.57 -14.92 14.91
N ASP A 57 -8.59 -14.89 16.24
CA ASP A 57 -9.10 -16.01 17.02
C ASP A 57 -10.60 -16.24 16.73
N ALA A 58 -11.10 -17.46 16.97
CA ALA A 58 -12.43 -17.90 16.52
C ALA A 58 -13.62 -17.04 16.99
N SER A 59 -13.39 -16.13 17.94
CA SER A 59 -14.38 -15.18 18.48
C SER A 59 -14.49 -13.87 17.70
N TYR A 60 -13.47 -13.47 16.92
CA TYR A 60 -13.39 -12.14 16.28
C TYR A 60 -13.48 -12.17 14.75
N GLY A 61 -13.35 -13.34 14.13
CA GLY A 61 -13.53 -13.53 12.68
C GLY A 61 -12.37 -12.98 11.84
N ASP A 62 -12.33 -13.40 10.58
CA ASP A 62 -11.26 -13.05 9.65
C ASP A 62 -11.55 -11.71 8.96
N GLU A 63 -10.54 -10.85 8.85
CA GLU A 63 -10.68 -9.52 8.24
C GLU A 63 -9.72 -9.32 7.07
N SER A 64 -10.18 -8.61 6.05
CA SER A 64 -9.42 -8.40 4.80
C SER A 64 -9.42 -6.95 4.36
N LEU A 65 -8.32 -6.58 3.71
CA LEU A 65 -8.11 -5.27 3.11
C LEU A 65 -7.81 -5.41 1.63
N MET A 66 -8.30 -4.45 0.85
CA MET A 66 -7.90 -4.27 -0.54
C MET A 66 -7.63 -2.81 -0.80
N GLY A 67 -6.59 -2.54 -1.57
CA GLY A 67 -6.20 -1.19 -1.92
C GLY A 67 -5.67 -1.10 -3.33
N ALA A 68 -5.83 0.07 -3.94
CA ALA A 68 -5.29 0.37 -5.24
C ALA A 68 -4.48 1.65 -5.23
N ALA A 69 -3.53 1.74 -6.15
CA ALA A 69 -2.73 2.94 -6.33
C ALA A 69 -2.41 3.17 -7.80
N VAL A 70 -2.24 4.43 -8.16
CA VAL A 70 -1.61 4.83 -9.41
C VAL A 70 -0.51 5.84 -9.10
N GLY A 71 0.54 5.87 -9.91
CA GLY A 71 1.63 6.80 -9.69
C GLY A 71 2.58 6.92 -10.86
N ILE A 72 3.54 7.81 -10.68
CA ILE A 72 4.69 7.99 -11.55
C ILE A 72 5.95 7.95 -10.69
N ASP A 73 6.92 7.13 -11.11
CA ASP A 73 8.26 7.13 -10.54
C ASP A 73 9.29 7.38 -11.64
N GLY A 74 10.47 7.84 -11.24
CA GLY A 74 11.56 8.02 -12.17
C GLY A 74 12.77 8.67 -11.54
N ASN A 75 13.77 8.97 -12.36
CA ASN A 75 14.95 9.66 -11.92
C ASN A 75 15.48 10.68 -12.94
N ILE A 76 16.01 11.79 -12.43
CA ILE A 76 16.72 12.82 -13.18
C ILE A 76 18.13 12.92 -12.59
N LYS A 77 19.12 12.38 -13.31
CA LYS A 77 20.49 12.24 -12.78
C LYS A 77 20.45 11.47 -11.45
N SER A 78 20.94 12.07 -10.36
CA SER A 78 20.97 11.48 -9.01
C SER A 78 19.72 11.77 -8.16
N LEU A 79 18.71 12.45 -8.73
CA LEU A 79 17.43 12.71 -8.06
C LEU A 79 16.41 11.65 -8.48
N GLU A 80 15.97 10.84 -7.53
CA GLU A 80 14.83 9.93 -7.68
C GLU A 80 13.56 10.60 -7.15
N TYR A 81 12.43 10.35 -7.81
CA TYR A 81 11.12 10.84 -7.40
C TYR A 81 10.04 9.77 -7.55
N ASN A 82 9.04 9.82 -6.68
CA ASN A 82 7.80 9.07 -6.80
C ASN A 82 6.64 9.98 -6.39
N PHE A 83 5.59 10.00 -7.20
CA PHE A 83 4.30 10.60 -6.85
C PHE A 83 3.20 9.58 -7.06
N SER A 84 2.31 9.45 -6.09
CA SER A 84 1.19 8.51 -6.20
C SER A 84 -0.06 8.96 -5.49
N VAL A 85 -1.18 8.42 -5.97
CA VAL A 85 -2.49 8.50 -5.34
C VAL A 85 -2.97 7.08 -5.10
N SER A 86 -3.44 6.80 -3.89
CA SER A 86 -3.94 5.50 -3.49
C SER A 86 -5.30 5.61 -2.81
N THR A 87 -6.08 4.52 -2.87
CA THR A 87 -7.43 4.47 -2.30
C THR A 87 -7.70 3.08 -1.72
N PRO A 88 -8.29 3.01 -0.52
CA PRO A 88 -8.76 1.74 0.03
C PRO A 88 -10.04 1.30 -0.71
N LEU A 89 -10.03 0.06 -1.20
CA LEU A 89 -11.14 -0.53 -1.97
C LEU A 89 -12.06 -1.41 -1.12
N LYS A 90 -11.50 -2.13 -0.14
CA LYS A 90 -12.24 -3.02 0.77
C LYS A 90 -11.62 -2.95 2.16
N TYR A 91 -12.44 -2.75 3.17
CA TYR A 91 -12.03 -2.68 4.58
C TYR A 91 -13.25 -2.85 5.50
N PRO A 92 -13.08 -3.34 6.74
CA PRO A 92 -14.14 -3.38 7.73
C PRO A 92 -14.52 -1.97 8.19
N ALA A 93 -15.80 -1.79 8.57
CA ALA A 93 -16.34 -0.49 8.97
C ALA A 93 -15.75 0.07 10.28
N THR A 94 -15.01 -0.74 11.03
CA THR A 94 -14.32 -0.38 12.27
C THR A 94 -13.04 0.42 12.04
N LEU A 95 -12.49 0.38 10.82
CA LEU A 95 -11.29 1.12 10.44
C LEU A 95 -11.62 2.56 10.04
N ASP A 96 -11.03 3.53 10.75
CA ASP A 96 -11.08 4.94 10.39
C ASP A 96 -9.92 5.26 9.44
N ILE A 97 -10.24 5.49 8.16
CA ILE A 97 -9.26 5.66 7.09
C ILE A 97 -9.67 6.72 6.08
N ASP A 98 -8.67 7.37 5.49
CA ASP A 98 -8.87 8.31 4.39
C ASP A 98 -9.24 7.56 3.10
N ARG A 99 -10.23 8.08 2.36
CA ARG A 99 -10.68 7.48 1.10
C ARG A 99 -9.71 7.70 -0.07
N VAL A 100 -8.84 8.70 0.04
CA VAL A 100 -7.84 9.04 -0.97
C VAL A 100 -6.59 9.51 -0.24
N ASN A 101 -5.47 8.88 -0.54
CA ASN A 101 -4.16 9.21 0.00
C ASN A 101 -3.26 9.71 -1.13
N VAL A 102 -2.49 10.76 -0.86
CA VAL A 102 -1.53 11.32 -1.82
C VAL A 102 -0.14 11.21 -1.22
N ASN A 103 0.78 10.60 -1.96
CA ASN A 103 2.13 10.34 -1.53
C ASN A 103 3.14 10.97 -2.50
N PHE A 104 4.21 11.53 -1.95
CA PHE A 104 5.35 12.03 -2.68
C PHE A 104 6.63 11.63 -1.95
N ASN A 105 7.62 11.17 -2.70
CA ASN A 105 8.93 10.81 -2.20
C ASN A 105 10.00 11.37 -3.13
N PHE A 106 11.07 11.91 -2.54
CA PHE A 106 12.26 12.34 -3.26
C PHE A 106 13.48 11.81 -2.54
N SER A 107 14.43 11.31 -3.31
CA SER A 107 15.71 10.84 -2.80
C SER A 107 16.83 11.40 -3.67
N TYR A 108 17.91 11.85 -3.04
CA TYR A 108 19.08 12.36 -3.74
C TYR A 108 20.31 11.57 -3.29
N GLN A 109 20.99 10.95 -4.25
CA GLN A 109 22.23 10.23 -3.99
C GLN A 109 23.44 11.12 -4.30
N MET A 110 24.31 11.29 -3.30
CA MET A 110 25.58 12.03 -3.43
C MET A 110 26.68 11.15 -4.01
#